data_AF-A0A938BQL1-F1
#
_entry.id   AF-A0A938BQL1-F1
#
_cell.length_a   1.000
_cell.length_b   1.000
_cell.length_c   1.000
_cell.angle_alpha   90.00
_cell.angle_beta   90.00
_cell.angle_gamma   90.00
#
_symmetry.space_group_name_H-M   'P 1'
#
loop_
_entity.id
_entity.type
_entity.pdbx_description
1 polymer ?
#
loop_
_entity_poly.entity_id
_entity_poly.type
_entity_poly.pdbx_seq_one_letter_code
_entity_poly.pdbx_strand_id
1 'polypeptide(L)' 'MVELVERMLDLHKQLPKVEAPHEQAPIRRTIEANDKQIDVLVHELYGLTREEIRTAKGELRWSTRKHGKHPRASGSARP' A
#
# COMPACT_ATOMS: atom_id res chain seq x y z
N MET A 1 7.57 -15.45 2.96
CA MET A 1 6.74 -14.26 3.29
C MET A 1 7.62 -13.02 3.50
N VAL A 2 8.54 -13.02 4.47
CA VAL A 2 9.47 -11.89 4.71
C VAL A 2 10.24 -11.45 3.45
N GLU A 3 10.82 -12.39 2.72
CA GLU A 3 11.55 -12.11 1.47
C GLU A 3 10.68 -11.44 0.38
N LEU A 4 9.39 -11.78 0.30
CA LEU A 4 8.47 -11.16 -0.66
C LEU A 4 8.16 -9.71 -0.28
N VAL A 5 8.03 -9.44 1.02
CA VAL A 5 7.81 -8.10 1.56
C VAL A 5 9.06 -7.23 1.36
N GLU A 6 10.25 -7.75 1.65
CA GLU A 6 11.52 -7.06 1.41
C GLU A 6 11.68 -6.70 -0.07
N ARG A 7 11.42 -7.67 -0.97
CA ARG A 7 11.48 -7.44 -2.41
C ARG A 7 10.45 -6.42 -2.87
N MET A 8 9.25 -6.41 -2.30
CA MET A 8 8.22 -5.42 -2.61
C MET A 8 8.65 -4.01 -2.15
N LEU A 9 9.24 -3.88 -0.96
CA LEU A 9 9.75 -2.61 -0.44
C LEU A 9 10.85 -2.04 -1.33
N ASP A 10 11.76 -2.87 -1.82
CA ASP A 10 12.84 -2.42 -2.70
C ASP A 10 12.33 -2.03 -4.09
N LEU A 11 11.34 -2.74 -4.63
CA LEU A 11 10.68 -2.36 -5.89
C LEU A 11 9.94 -1.01 -5.75
N HIS A 12 9.28 -0.76 -4.62
CA HIS A 12 8.64 0.54 -4.35
C HIS A 12 9.64 1.70 -4.22
N LYS A 13 10.84 1.45 -3.69
CA LYS A 13 11.93 2.45 -3.66
C LYS A 13 12.55 2.70 -5.03
N GLN A 14 12.49 1.72 -5.93
CA GLN A 14 13.01 1.84 -7.30
C GLN A 14 12.02 2.55 -8.23
N LEU A 15 10.72 2.34 -8.05
CA LEU A 15 9.66 2.94 -8.86
C LEU A 15 9.78 4.47 -9.07
N PRO A 16 10.05 5.31 -8.04
CA PRO A 16 10.21 6.75 -8.21
C PRO A 16 11.55 7.16 -8.85
N LYS A 17 12.52 6.25 -8.96
CA LYS A 17 13.82 6.50 -9.61
C LYS A 17 13.78 6.24 -11.12
N VAL A 18 12.74 5.58 -11.60
CA VAL A 18 12.54 5.28 -13.02
C VAL A 18 11.66 6.37 -13.62
N GLU A 19 12.23 7.25 -14.42
CA GLU A 19 11.48 8.36 -15.04
C GLU A 19 10.60 7.89 -16.20
N ALA A 20 11.01 6.80 -16.87
CA ALA A 20 10.35 6.24 -18.03
C ALA A 20 9.12 5.37 -17.65
N PRO A 21 7.89 5.74 -18.09
CA PRO A 21 6.67 4.98 -17.74
C PRO A 21 6.67 3.53 -18.24
N HIS A 22 7.32 3.27 -19.37
CA HIS A 22 7.43 1.92 -19.95
C HIS A 22 8.37 1.01 -19.14
N GLU A 23 9.36 1.59 -18.47
CA GLU A 23 10.27 0.88 -17.56
C GLU A 23 9.65 0.68 -16.16
N GLN A 24 8.71 1.55 -15.77
CA GLN A 24 7.92 1.35 -14.54
C GLN A 24 6.90 0.22 -14.67
N ALA A 25 6.36 -0.03 -15.87
CA ALA A 25 5.34 -1.05 -16.10
C ALA A 25 5.72 -2.47 -15.62
N PRO A 26 6.92 -3.01 -15.91
CA PRO A 26 7.34 -4.31 -15.38
C PRO A 26 7.48 -4.29 -13.86
N ILE A 27 8.01 -3.21 -13.27
CA ILE A 27 8.17 -3.06 -11.81
C ILE A 27 6.81 -3.11 -11.11
N ARG A 28 5.81 -2.39 -11.64
CA ARG A 28 4.43 -2.40 -11.13
C ARG A 28 3.80 -3.79 -11.21
N ARG A 29 3.98 -4.50 -12.33
CA ARG A 29 3.48 -5.88 -12.47
C ARG A 29 4.12 -6.83 -11.46
N THR A 30 5.41 -6.69 -11.18
CA THR A 30 6.08 -7.49 -10.15
C THR A 30 5.56 -7.18 -8.75
N ILE A 31 5.30 -5.90 -8.45
CA ILE A 31 4.67 -5.50 -7.19
C ILE A 31 3.28 -6.16 -7.04
N GLU A 32 2.43 -6.08 -8.07
CA GLU A 32 1.09 -6.69 -8.06
C GLU A 32 1.13 -8.24 -7.92
N ALA A 33 2.12 -8.89 -8.54
CA ALA A 33 2.30 -10.33 -8.43
C ALA A 33 2.74 -10.74 -7.01
N ASN A 34 3.61 -9.96 -6.38
CA ASN A 34 4.05 -10.20 -5.01
C ASN A 34 2.93 -9.91 -4.00
N ASP A 35 2.12 -8.87 -4.23
CA ASP A 35 0.95 -8.52 -3.41
C ASP A 35 -0.04 -9.68 -3.33
N LYS A 36 -0.40 -10.28 -4.49
CA LYS A 36 -1.27 -11.47 -4.53
C LYS A 36 -0.69 -12.68 -3.82
N GLN A 37 0.63 -12.90 -3.93
CA GLN A 37 1.29 -14.01 -3.24
C GLN A 37 1.29 -13.79 -1.72
N ILE A 38 1.50 -12.56 -1.27
CA ILE A 38 1.42 -12.21 0.15
C ILE A 38 0.00 -12.35 0.66
N ASP A 39 -1.02 -11.91 -0.09
CA ASP A 39 -2.42 -12.09 0.26
C ASP A 39 -2.75 -13.58 0.51
N VAL A 40 -2.29 -14.48 -0.37
CA VAL A 40 -2.47 -15.94 -0.20
C VAL A 40 -1.72 -16.45 1.03
N LEU A 41 -0.46 -16.07 1.22
CA LEU A 41 0.31 -16.53 2.39
C LEU A 41 -0.26 -16.01 3.71
N VAL A 42 -0.77 -14.77 3.74
CA VAL A 42 -1.47 -14.20 4.90
C VAL A 42 -2.77 -14.95 5.14
N HIS A 43 -3.50 -15.32 4.08
CA HIS A 43 -4.70 -16.16 4.18
C HIS A 43 -4.40 -17.49 4.85
N GLU A 44 -3.35 -18.18 4.38
CA GLU A 44 -2.89 -19.45 4.92
C GLU A 44 -2.41 -19.35 6.38
N LEU A 45 -1.69 -18.28 6.72
CA LEU A 45 -1.12 -18.11 8.07
C LEU A 45 -2.15 -17.72 9.13
N TYR A 46 -3.17 -16.94 8.78
CA TYR A 46 -4.20 -16.52 9.73
C TYR A 46 -5.45 -17.42 9.71
N GLY A 47 -5.53 -18.40 8.80
CA GLY A 47 -6.70 -19.29 8.68
C GLY A 47 -8.01 -18.54 8.39
N LEU A 48 -7.91 -17.28 7.96
CA LEU A 48 -9.05 -16.39 7.74
C LEU A 48 -9.78 -16.84 6.49
N THR A 49 -11.09 -16.98 6.54
CA THR A 49 -11.87 -17.34 5.36
C THR A 49 -12.02 -16.13 4.42
N ARG A 50 -12.32 -16.37 3.13
CA ARG A 50 -12.61 -15.29 2.14
C ARG A 50 -13.68 -14.30 2.63
N GLU A 51 -14.53 -14.71 3.55
CA GLU A 51 -15.64 -13.95 4.11
C GLU A 51 -15.18 -12.91 5.16
N GLU A 52 -14.21 -13.25 6.00
CA GLU A 52 -13.68 -12.35 7.04
C GLU A 52 -12.89 -11.17 6.42
N ILE A 53 -12.17 -11.42 5.32
CA ILE A 53 -11.43 -10.38 4.58
C ILE A 53 -12.38 -9.39 3.89
N ARG A 54 -13.55 -9.84 3.42
CA ARG A 54 -14.52 -8.96 2.75
C ARG A 54 -15.04 -7.88 3.70
N THR A 55 -15.25 -8.25 4.97
CA THR A 55 -15.65 -7.33 6.04
C THR A 55 -14.51 -6.39 6.41
N ALA A 56 -13.29 -6.91 6.57
CA ALA A 56 -12.11 -6.09 6.84
C ALA A 56 -11.78 -5.12 5.68
N LYS A 57 -12.00 -5.51 4.41
CA LYS A 57 -11.74 -4.66 3.22
C LYS A 57 -12.80 -3.57 3.02
N GLY A 58 -13.99 -3.72 3.61
CA GLY A 58 -15.00 -2.65 3.71
C GLY A 58 -14.59 -1.54 4.68
N GLU A 59 -13.87 -1.90 5.74
CA GLU A 59 -13.34 -0.96 6.74
C GLU A 59 -11.94 -0.45 6.38
N LEU A 60 -11.11 -1.28 5.75
CA LEU A 60 -9.80 -0.95 5.19
C LEU A 60 -9.91 -0.31 3.80
N ARG A 61 -10.92 0.53 3.62
CA ARG A 61 -10.75 1.81 2.90
C ARG A 61 -9.82 2.67 3.75
N TRP A 62 -8.59 2.18 3.96
CA TRP A 62 -7.46 2.87 4.54
C TRP A 62 -7.44 4.26 3.90
N SER A 63 -7.90 5.26 4.64
CA SER A 63 -7.23 6.53 4.87
C SER A 63 -6.58 7.30 3.69
N THR A 64 -6.78 6.98 2.42
CA THR A 64 -6.27 7.75 1.27
C THR A 64 -7.22 8.85 0.83
N ARG A 65 -8.14 9.26 1.71
CA ARG A 65 -8.86 10.54 1.65
C ARG A 65 -8.41 11.49 2.78
N LYS A 66 -7.12 11.49 3.17
CA LYS A 66 -6.55 12.49 4.10
C LYS A 66 -5.14 12.98 3.72
N HIS A 67 -4.81 13.05 2.43
CA HIS A 67 -3.73 13.94 1.95
C HIS A 67 -4.34 15.01 1.05
N GLY A 68 -4.66 16.16 1.66
CA GLY A 68 -5.23 17.29 0.94
C GLY A 68 -6.24 18.08 1.77
N LYS A 69 -5.81 18.64 2.91
CA LYS A 69 -6.26 19.94 3.44
C LYS A 69 -5.52 20.19 4.76
N HIS A 70 -4.43 20.94 4.65
CA HIS A 70 -3.86 21.68 5.77
C HIS A 70 -4.85 22.83 6.07
N PRO A 71 -5.49 22.92 7.25
CA PRO A 71 -5.90 24.22 7.72
C PRO A 71 -4.62 24.89 8.25
N ARG A 72 -4.18 25.98 7.61
CA ARG A 72 -3.39 26.98 8.33
C ARG A 72 -4.34 27.54 9.38
N ALA A 73 -4.30 26.98 10.59
CA ALA A 73 -4.70 27.70 11.77
C ALA A 73 -3.67 28.82 11.96
N SER A 74 -3.92 29.97 11.33
CA SER A 74 -3.28 31.21 11.73
C SER A 74 -3.69 31.45 13.18
N GLY A 75 -2.71 31.27 14.06
CA GLY A 75 -2.86 31.48 15.48
C GLY A 75 -3.50 32.83 15.75
N SER A 76 -4.53 32.78 16.57
CA SER A 76 -5.04 33.91 17.33
C SER A 76 -3.85 34.68 17.91
N ALA A 77 -3.69 35.93 17.50
CA ALA A 77 -2.94 36.89 18.28
C ALA A 77 -3.60 36.99 19.67
N ARG A 78 -2.82 36.65 20.68
CA ARG A 78 -2.93 37.13 22.06
C ARG A 78 -1.58 37.80 22.38
N PRO A 79 -1.50 38.72 23.36
CA PRO A 79 -2.48 39.09 24.37
C PRO A 79 -3.32 40.33 24.04
#